data_AF-A0A6J6C2R2-F1
#
_entry.id   AF-A0A6J6C2R2-F1
#
_cell.length_a   1.000
_cell.length_b   1.000
_cell.length_c   1.000
_cell.angle_alpha   90.00
_cell.angle_beta   90.00
_cell.angle_gamma   90.00
#
_symmetry.space_group_name_H-M   'P 1'
#
loop_
_entity.id
_entity.type
_entity.pdbx_description
1 polymer ?
#
loop_
_entity_poly.entity_id
_entity_poly.type
_entity_poly.pdbx_seq_one_letter_code
_entity_poly.pdbx_strand_id
1 'polypeptide(L)'
;MTEKKTKAEQPKSAERKGSRAWIYATVGVAVALIGGVVFYGQVIYPEVRKEQIAKNDIIACEGFYKALRAEKKDVDDAFNQVLNASDDAIELYDPEFNDADPNFGKVYEAFLRLSDAGISALSGDLVLGFESFNREIVRTEDVCYPILVAAEREKLRQSPAPTN
;
A
#
# COMPACT_ATOMS: atom_id res chain seq x y z
N MET A 1 -46.60 23.87 -33.67
CA MET A 1 -45.50 24.87 -33.71
C MET A 1 -44.21 24.15 -33.39
N THR A 2 -43.37 23.94 -34.39
CA THR A 2 -42.05 23.30 -34.30
C THR A 2 -41.01 24.41 -34.42
N GLU A 3 -40.22 24.66 -33.38
CA GLU A 3 -39.10 25.60 -33.47
C GLU A 3 -37.78 24.82 -33.40
N LYS A 4 -37.19 24.61 -34.58
CA LYS A 4 -35.77 24.29 -34.76
C LYS A 4 -34.98 25.57 -34.50
N LYS A 5 -33.95 25.50 -33.65
CA LYS A 5 -32.82 26.45 -33.71
C LYS A 5 -31.52 25.69 -33.97
N THR A 6 -31.06 25.78 -35.21
CA THR A 6 -29.68 25.54 -35.60
C THR A 6 -29.03 26.91 -35.77
N LYS A 7 -27.83 27.13 -35.21
CA LYS A 7 -26.59 27.47 -35.95
C LYS A 7 -25.55 28.12 -35.01
N ALA A 8 -24.36 27.55 -34.94
CA ALA A 8 -23.09 28.28 -35.04
C ALA A 8 -21.96 27.28 -35.31
N GLU A 9 -21.19 27.57 -36.36
CA GLU A 9 -20.05 26.81 -36.88
C GLU A 9 -18.78 27.10 -36.06
N GLN A 10 -17.81 26.19 -36.20
CA GLN A 10 -16.57 25.99 -35.42
C GLN A 10 -15.58 27.18 -35.39
N PRO A 11 -14.53 27.07 -34.55
CA PRO A 11 -13.22 27.00 -35.17
C PRO A 11 -12.42 25.76 -34.72
N LYS A 12 -11.70 25.19 -35.69
CA LYS A 12 -10.56 24.29 -35.48
C LYS A 12 -9.51 25.00 -34.61
N SER A 13 -9.09 24.36 -33.52
CA SER A 13 -7.72 24.48 -33.04
C SER A 13 -7.09 23.10 -33.03
N ALA A 14 -6.30 22.83 -34.06
CA ALA A 14 -5.23 21.86 -33.95
C ALA A 14 -4.12 22.53 -33.15
N GLU A 15 -3.78 22.02 -31.96
CA GLU A 15 -2.40 21.69 -31.60
C GLU A 15 -2.35 20.85 -30.32
N ARG A 16 -1.50 19.82 -30.35
CA ARG A 16 -1.31 18.83 -29.28
C ARG A 16 -0.66 19.46 -28.06
N LYS A 17 -1.13 19.13 -26.86
CA LYS A 17 -0.27 18.99 -25.68
C LYS A 17 -0.92 18.13 -24.60
N GLY A 18 -0.26 17.03 -24.25
CA GLY A 18 -0.37 16.39 -22.94
C GLY A 18 -1.44 15.30 -22.76
N SER A 19 -1.41 14.24 -23.57
CA SER A 19 -2.13 13.01 -23.24
C SER A 19 -1.42 12.31 -22.06
N ARG A 20 -1.88 12.56 -20.84
CA ARG A 20 -1.48 11.84 -19.62
C ARG A 20 -2.67 11.49 -18.71
N ALA A 21 -3.89 11.52 -19.25
CA ALA A 21 -5.12 11.26 -18.49
C ALA A 21 -5.69 9.83 -18.66
N TRP A 22 -5.07 8.96 -19.47
CA TRP A 22 -5.61 7.63 -19.75
C TRP A 22 -5.03 6.49 -18.89
N ILE A 23 -4.04 6.75 -18.04
CA ILE A 23 -3.41 5.69 -17.21
C ILE A 23 -4.16 5.47 -15.89
N TYR A 24 -4.96 6.43 -15.42
CA TYR A 24 -5.70 6.30 -14.15
C TYR A 24 -7.09 5.67 -14.27
N ALA A 25 -7.63 5.52 -15.49
CA ALA A 25 -8.99 5.01 -15.67
C ALA A 25 -9.09 3.47 -15.62
N THR A 26 -7.99 2.75 -15.91
CA THR A 26 -7.97 1.28 -15.88
C THR A 26 -7.63 0.68 -14.52
N VAL A 27 -7.00 1.45 -13.62
CA VAL A 27 -6.67 0.97 -12.26
C VAL A 27 -7.89 1.06 -11.33
N GLY A 28 -8.74 2.08 -11.49
CA GLY A 28 -9.91 2.28 -10.62
C GLY A 28 -11.06 1.28 -10.81
N VAL A 29 -11.23 0.71 -12.01
CA VAL A 29 -12.35 -0.21 -12.29
C VAL A 29 -12.07 -1.65 -11.84
N ALA A 30 -10.79 -2.03 -11.72
CA ALA A 30 -10.41 -3.32 -11.13
C ALA A 30 -10.61 -3.32 -9.60
N VAL A 31 -10.29 -2.21 -8.91
CA VAL A 31 -10.41 -2.10 -7.45
C VAL A 31 -11.89 -2.10 -7.00
N ALA A 32 -12.78 -1.43 -7.75
CA ALA A 32 -14.20 -1.33 -7.39
C ALA A 32 -14.99 -2.64 -7.51
N LEU A 33 -14.59 -3.56 -8.40
CA LEU A 33 -15.22 -4.89 -8.51
C LEU A 33 -14.63 -5.91 -7.53
N ILE A 34 -13.39 -5.70 -7.07
CA ILE A 34 -12.73 -6.52 -6.06
C ILE A 34 -13.29 -6.19 -4.66
N GLY A 35 -13.50 -4.92 -4.33
CA GLY A 35 -13.97 -4.51 -3.00
C GLY A 35 -15.29 -5.17 -2.55
N GLY A 36 -16.29 -5.25 -3.44
CA GLY A 36 -17.60 -5.82 -3.09
C GLY A 36 -17.60 -7.35 -2.89
N VAL A 37 -16.74 -8.08 -3.60
CA VAL A 37 -16.63 -9.55 -3.47
C VAL A 37 -15.65 -9.93 -2.35
N VAL A 38 -14.59 -9.14 -2.14
CA VAL A 38 -13.64 -9.34 -1.04
C VAL A 38 -14.31 -9.13 0.31
N PHE A 39 -15.14 -8.11 0.48
CA PHE A 39 -15.86 -7.87 1.74
C PHE A 39 -16.83 -9.02 2.09
N TYR A 40 -17.54 -9.58 1.11
CA TYR A 40 -18.48 -10.70 1.32
C TYR A 40 -17.76 -12.05 1.52
N GLY A 41 -16.64 -12.27 0.83
CA GLY A 41 -15.83 -13.48 0.95
C GLY A 41 -15.02 -13.55 2.25
N GLN A 42 -14.52 -12.42 2.75
CA GLN A 42 -13.73 -12.33 3.98
C GLN A 42 -14.52 -12.68 5.25
N VAL A 43 -15.82 -12.41 5.28
CA VAL A 43 -16.69 -12.70 6.44
C VAL A 43 -17.14 -14.18 6.46
N ILE A 44 -17.25 -14.83 5.30
CA ILE A 44 -17.83 -16.18 5.17
C ILE A 44 -16.76 -17.29 5.02
N TYR A 45 -15.58 -16.99 4.45
CA TYR A 45 -14.53 -17.97 4.17
C TYR A 45 -13.20 -17.60 4.86
N PRO A 46 -12.92 -18.16 6.06
CA PRO A 46 -11.72 -17.81 6.82
C PRO A 46 -10.42 -18.16 6.11
N GLU A 47 -10.40 -19.20 5.27
CA GLU A 47 -9.20 -19.60 4.53
C GLU A 47 -8.82 -18.60 3.43
N VAL A 48 -9.82 -18.05 2.71
CA VAL A 48 -9.57 -17.00 1.69
C VAL A 48 -9.05 -15.74 2.36
N ARG A 49 -9.57 -15.40 3.56
CA ARG A 49 -9.09 -14.27 4.34
C ARG A 49 -7.66 -14.46 4.80
N LYS A 50 -7.30 -15.63 5.32
CA LYS A 50 -5.91 -15.96 5.70
C LYS A 50 -4.95 -15.85 4.50
N GLU A 51 -5.35 -16.34 3.34
CA GLU A 51 -4.53 -16.25 2.12
C GLU A 51 -4.35 -14.79 1.68
N GLN A 52 -5.42 -13.99 1.75
CA GLN A 52 -5.33 -12.56 1.43
C GLN A 52 -4.43 -11.81 2.43
N ILE A 53 -4.55 -12.09 3.74
CA ILE A 53 -3.68 -11.51 4.77
C ILE A 53 -2.22 -11.90 4.49
N ALA A 54 -1.94 -13.17 4.21
CA ALA A 54 -0.58 -13.60 3.87
C ALA A 54 -0.02 -12.91 2.61
N LYS A 55 -0.86 -12.62 1.61
CA LYS A 55 -0.46 -11.82 0.44
C LYS A 55 -0.19 -10.37 0.82
N ASN A 56 -1.06 -9.77 1.62
CA ASN A 56 -0.90 -8.40 2.12
C ASN A 56 0.37 -8.27 2.98
N ASP A 57 0.66 -9.25 3.83
CA ASP A 57 1.89 -9.32 4.65
C ASP A 57 3.13 -9.19 3.78
N ILE A 58 3.19 -9.94 2.67
CA ILE A 58 4.31 -9.91 1.73
C ILE A 58 4.40 -8.52 1.07
N ILE A 59 3.30 -7.99 0.53
CA ILE A 59 3.28 -6.71 -0.18
C ILE A 59 3.69 -5.56 0.76
N ALA A 60 3.13 -5.52 1.97
CA ALA A 60 3.44 -4.53 2.99
C ALA A 60 4.94 -4.57 3.37
N CYS A 61 5.47 -5.76 3.62
CA CYS A 61 6.88 -5.93 3.97
C CYS A 61 7.83 -5.59 2.80
N GLU A 62 7.49 -5.96 1.56
CA GLU A 62 8.25 -5.57 0.37
C GLU A 62 8.26 -4.03 0.19
N GLY A 63 7.10 -3.38 0.38
CA GLY A 63 6.95 -1.92 0.34
C GLY A 63 7.80 -1.21 1.38
N PHE A 64 7.77 -1.71 2.62
CA PHE A 64 8.59 -1.18 3.71
C PHE A 64 10.09 -1.27 3.43
N TYR A 65 10.60 -2.44 3.03
CA TYR A 65 12.02 -2.59 2.67
C TYR A 65 12.42 -1.73 1.47
N LYS A 66 11.50 -1.50 0.52
CA LYS A 66 11.73 -0.58 -0.60
C LYS A 66 11.88 0.85 -0.11
N ALA A 67 11.06 1.31 0.83
CA ALA A 67 11.18 2.64 1.43
C ALA A 67 12.45 2.81 2.27
N LEU A 68 12.87 1.77 2.99
CA LEU A 68 14.14 1.78 3.73
C LEU A 68 15.35 1.93 2.79
N ARG A 69 15.31 1.27 1.63
CA ARG A 69 16.40 1.27 0.64
C ARG A 69 16.32 2.39 -0.40
N ALA A 70 15.22 3.12 -0.45
CA ALA A 70 15.03 4.22 -1.39
C ALA A 70 16.10 5.29 -1.17
N GLU A 71 16.45 6.01 -2.24
CA GLU A 71 17.36 7.13 -2.16
C GLU A 71 16.77 8.21 -1.26
N LYS A 72 17.56 8.69 -0.30
CA LYS A 72 17.15 9.66 0.72
C LYS A 72 17.84 10.98 0.46
N LYS A 73 17.07 12.04 0.26
CA LYS A 73 17.59 13.39 0.03
C LYS A 73 18.06 14.04 1.32
N ASP A 74 17.28 13.85 2.38
CA ASP A 74 17.53 14.36 3.73
C ASP A 74 16.79 13.49 4.76
N VAL A 75 16.86 13.88 6.04
CA VAL A 75 16.26 13.15 7.15
C VAL A 75 14.73 13.17 7.08
N ASP A 76 14.14 14.28 6.63
CA ASP A 76 12.68 14.43 6.53
C ASP A 76 12.13 13.57 5.39
N ASP A 77 12.82 13.52 4.25
CA ASP A 77 12.51 12.62 3.14
C ASP A 77 12.65 11.15 3.57
N ALA A 78 13.72 10.80 4.30
CA ALA A 78 13.90 9.46 4.83
C ALA A 78 12.76 9.03 5.75
N PHE A 79 12.32 9.94 6.64
CA PHE A 79 11.24 9.73 7.58
C PHE A 79 9.89 9.58 6.88
N ASN A 80 9.56 10.51 5.97
CA ASN A 80 8.31 10.50 5.22
C ASN A 80 8.20 9.28 4.31
N GLN A 81 9.29 8.80 3.71
CA GLN A 81 9.28 7.56 2.92
C GLN A 81 8.85 6.36 3.76
N VAL A 82 9.33 6.25 5.00
CA VAL A 82 8.97 5.16 5.89
C VAL A 82 7.52 5.28 6.38
N LEU A 83 7.07 6.50 6.71
CA LEU A 83 5.69 6.74 7.11
C LEU A 83 4.70 6.45 6.00
N ASN A 84 4.96 6.93 4.77
CA ASN A 84 4.10 6.64 3.63
C ASN A 84 4.02 5.14 3.36
N ALA A 85 5.13 4.42 3.48
CA ALA A 85 5.12 2.96 3.33
C ALA A 85 4.34 2.26 4.46
N SER A 86 4.33 2.83 5.67
CA SER A 86 3.52 2.36 6.79
C SER A 86 2.03 2.58 6.54
N ASP A 87 1.65 3.75 6.02
CA ASP A 87 0.26 4.07 5.69
C ASP A 87 -0.25 3.22 4.52
N ASP A 88 0.56 3.10 3.44
CA ASP A 88 0.28 2.18 2.32
C ASP A 88 0.09 0.75 2.83
N ALA A 89 0.92 0.31 3.79
CA ALA A 89 0.81 -1.01 4.39
C ALA A 89 -0.49 -1.18 5.18
N ILE A 90 -0.92 -0.18 5.98
CA ILE A 90 -2.17 -0.21 6.75
C ILE A 90 -3.38 -0.27 5.80
N GLU A 91 -3.38 0.53 4.74
CA GLU A 91 -4.47 0.60 3.75
C GLU A 91 -4.71 -0.75 3.03
N LEU A 92 -3.68 -1.59 2.89
CA LEU A 92 -3.84 -2.94 2.33
C LEU A 92 -4.77 -3.84 3.16
N TYR A 93 -4.81 -3.64 4.49
CA TYR A 93 -5.64 -4.43 5.40
C TYR A 93 -6.97 -3.73 5.67
N ASP A 94 -6.92 -2.42 5.87
CA ASP A 94 -8.03 -1.61 6.33
C ASP A 94 -8.17 -0.33 5.50
N PRO A 95 -8.70 -0.42 4.26
CA PRO A 95 -8.81 0.72 3.36
C PRO A 95 -9.86 1.75 3.81
N GLU A 96 -10.79 1.35 4.67
CA GLU A 96 -11.79 2.25 5.24
C GLU A 96 -11.35 2.82 6.60
N PHE A 97 -10.19 2.40 7.12
CA PHE A 97 -9.67 2.75 8.45
C PHE A 97 -10.70 2.47 9.56
N ASN A 98 -11.49 1.41 9.40
CA ASN A 98 -12.51 0.98 10.34
C ASN A 98 -11.86 0.05 11.38
N ASP A 99 -11.74 0.55 12.62
CA ASP A 99 -11.34 -0.16 13.84
C ASP A 99 -10.44 -1.39 13.64
N ALA A 100 -9.14 -1.22 13.92
CA ALA A 100 -8.10 -2.25 13.89
C ALA A 100 -8.64 -3.68 14.14
N ASP A 101 -8.87 -4.44 13.07
CA ASP A 101 -9.39 -5.80 13.20
C ASP A 101 -8.29 -6.67 13.84
N PRO A 102 -8.56 -7.28 15.02
CA PRO A 102 -7.56 -8.09 15.73
C PRO A 102 -7.07 -9.31 14.93
N ASN A 103 -7.75 -9.65 13.83
CA ASN A 103 -7.38 -10.76 12.96
C ASN A 103 -6.40 -10.39 11.84
N PHE A 104 -6.06 -9.11 11.63
CA PHE A 104 -5.06 -8.72 10.62
C PHE A 104 -3.64 -9.14 10.99
N GLY A 105 -3.38 -9.38 12.27
CA GLY A 105 -2.17 -10.04 12.75
C GLY A 105 -0.95 -9.13 12.88
N LYS A 106 0.20 -9.76 13.15
CA LYS A 106 1.41 -9.08 13.64
C LYS A 106 2.04 -8.07 12.68
N VAL A 107 1.86 -8.24 11.37
CA VAL A 107 2.43 -7.32 10.37
C VAL A 107 1.68 -6.00 10.40
N TYR A 108 0.35 -6.08 10.32
CA TYR A 108 -0.52 -4.93 10.49
C TYR A 108 -0.27 -4.20 11.83
N GLU A 109 -0.17 -4.94 12.94
CA GLU A 109 0.16 -4.34 14.24
C GLU A 109 1.52 -3.62 14.26
N ALA A 110 2.52 -4.16 13.58
CA ALA A 110 3.84 -3.53 13.50
C ALA A 110 3.76 -2.19 12.74
N PHE A 111 3.03 -2.15 11.64
CA PHE A 111 2.82 -0.91 10.89
C PHE A 111 1.97 0.12 11.64
N LEU A 112 0.96 -0.30 12.41
CA LEU A 112 0.24 0.61 13.30
C LEU A 112 1.18 1.25 14.35
N ARG A 113 2.05 0.45 14.99
CA ARG A 113 3.02 0.96 15.97
C ARG A 113 4.06 1.87 15.32
N LEU A 114 4.51 1.54 14.12
CA LEU A 114 5.44 2.36 13.36
C LEU A 114 4.84 3.73 13.01
N SER A 115 3.59 3.74 12.52
CA SER A 115 2.86 4.97 12.20
C SER A 115 2.63 5.81 13.47
N ASP A 116 2.18 5.20 14.58
CA ASP A 116 1.98 5.89 15.86
C ASP A 116 3.29 6.49 16.42
N ALA A 117 4.39 5.75 16.34
CA ALA A 117 5.71 6.25 16.75
C ALA A 117 6.18 7.41 15.87
N GLY A 118 5.88 7.39 14.56
CA GLY A 118 6.22 8.49 13.67
C GLY A 118 5.35 9.73 13.92
N ILE A 119 4.04 9.58 14.13
CA ILE A 119 3.18 10.71 14.53
C ILE A 119 3.65 11.31 15.86
N SER A 120 4.04 10.46 16.81
CA SER A 120 4.62 10.89 18.09
C SER A 120 5.94 11.65 17.90
N ALA A 121 6.77 11.26 16.94
CA ALA A 121 8.00 11.98 16.60
C ALA A 121 7.74 13.38 16.03
N LEU A 122 6.62 13.56 15.33
CA LEU A 122 6.20 14.86 14.77
C LEU A 122 5.56 15.81 15.80
N SER A 123 5.01 15.27 16.90
CA SER A 123 4.18 16.02 17.85
C SER A 123 4.76 16.15 19.27
N GLY A 124 5.79 15.38 19.60
CA GLY A 124 6.39 15.31 20.95
C GLY A 124 7.81 15.88 21.05
N ASP A 125 8.56 15.42 22.07
CA ASP A 125 10.00 15.68 22.17
C ASP A 125 10.70 15.01 20.99
N LEU A 126 11.25 15.85 20.10
CA LEU A 126 11.82 15.44 18.83
C LEU A 126 12.86 14.32 18.98
N VAL A 127 13.72 14.38 20.00
CA VAL A 127 14.80 13.40 20.18
C VAL A 127 14.24 12.03 20.60
N LEU A 128 13.39 12.02 21.62
CA LEU A 128 12.74 10.79 22.09
C LEU A 128 11.79 10.20 21.05
N GLY A 129 11.17 11.08 20.27
CA GLY A 129 10.32 10.73 19.14
C GLY A 129 11.07 9.96 18.05
N PHE A 130 12.19 10.51 17.57
CA PHE A 130 13.02 9.83 16.56
C PHE A 130 13.64 8.53 17.10
N GLU A 131 14.06 8.47 18.37
CA GLU A 131 14.52 7.21 18.98
C GLU A 131 13.42 6.15 19.02
N SER A 132 12.19 6.54 19.40
CA SER A 132 11.04 5.65 19.40
C SER A 132 10.71 5.16 17.99
N PHE A 133 10.72 6.06 17.00
CA PHE A 133 10.47 5.72 15.60
C PHE A 133 11.51 4.74 15.05
N ASN A 134 12.81 5.02 15.27
CA ASN A 134 13.88 4.11 14.85
C ASN A 134 13.75 2.73 15.50
N ARG A 135 13.34 2.67 16.77
CA ARG A 135 13.08 1.39 17.44
C ARG A 135 11.93 0.62 16.80
N GLU A 136 10.85 1.30 16.41
CA GLU A 136 9.73 0.64 15.72
C GLU A 136 10.07 0.25 14.27
N ILE A 137 10.98 0.95 13.60
CA ILE A 137 11.54 0.51 12.31
C ILE A 137 12.19 -0.87 12.48
N VAL A 138 13.10 -1.02 13.45
CA VAL A 138 13.81 -2.29 13.70
C VAL A 138 12.82 -3.41 14.08
N ARG A 139 11.82 -3.11 14.91
CA ARG A 139 10.77 -4.09 15.27
C ARG A 139 9.95 -4.52 14.05
N THR A 140 9.67 -3.59 13.14
CA THR A 140 8.99 -3.89 11.89
C THR A 140 9.86 -4.75 10.98
N GLU A 141 11.18 -4.50 10.92
CA GLU A 141 12.14 -5.35 10.22
C GLU A 141 12.16 -6.79 10.78
N ASP A 142 12.16 -6.96 12.10
CA ASP A 142 12.12 -8.27 12.78
C ASP A 142 10.86 -9.07 12.45
N VAL A 143 9.73 -8.39 12.25
CA VAL A 143 8.46 -9.01 11.84
C VAL A 143 8.48 -9.36 10.35
N CYS A 144 8.96 -8.44 9.50
CA CYS A 144 8.90 -8.57 8.05
C CYS A 144 9.96 -9.49 7.44
N TYR A 145 11.18 -9.49 7.98
CA TYR A 145 12.27 -10.30 7.48
C TYR A 145 11.92 -11.80 7.34
N PRO A 146 11.42 -12.50 8.38
CA PRO A 146 11.10 -13.92 8.25
C PRO A 146 9.98 -14.21 7.24
N ILE A 147 9.05 -13.27 7.03
CA ILE A 147 7.95 -13.41 6.07
C ILE A 147 8.50 -13.40 4.64
N LEU A 148 9.35 -12.43 4.33
CA LEU A 148 9.96 -12.32 3.00
C LEU A 148 10.88 -13.51 2.70
N VAL A 149 11.67 -13.95 3.67
CA VAL A 149 12.51 -15.15 3.53
C VAL A 149 11.66 -16.40 3.28
N ALA A 150 10.53 -16.56 3.98
CA ALA A 150 9.62 -17.68 3.74
C ALA A 150 8.99 -17.61 2.34
N ALA A 151 8.55 -16.43 1.91
CA ALA A 151 7.97 -16.22 0.59
C ALA A 151 8.98 -16.51 -0.54
N GLU A 152 10.23 -16.07 -0.38
CA GLU A 152 11.30 -16.35 -1.35
C GLU A 152 11.62 -17.85 -1.44
N ARG A 153 11.69 -18.54 -0.29
CA ARG A 153 11.88 -20.01 -0.28
C ARG A 153 10.75 -20.75 -0.99
N GLU A 154 9.52 -20.30 -0.82
CA GLU A 154 8.36 -20.91 -1.48
C GLU A 154 8.38 -20.65 -2.99
N LYS A 155 8.73 -19.44 -3.43
CA LYS A 155 8.98 -19.12 -4.85
C LYS A 155 10.04 -20.05 -5.46
N LEU A 156 11.14 -20.30 -4.74
CA LEU A 156 12.21 -21.20 -5.18
C LEU A 156 11.76 -22.67 -5.28
N ARG A 157 10.91 -23.14 -4.36
CA ARG A 157 10.35 -24.51 -4.39
C ARG A 157 9.40 -24.73 -5.57
N GLN A 158 8.69 -23.68 -5.97
CA GLN A 158 7.72 -23.72 -7.06
C GLN A 158 8.37 -23.50 -8.45
N SER A 159 9.62 -23.05 -8.49
CA SER A 159 10.37 -22.91 -9.75
C SER A 159 10.88 -24.27 -10.23
N PRO A 160 10.53 -24.73 -11.45
CA PRO A 160 11.05 -25.98 -11.97
C PRO A 160 12.58 -25.88 -12.13
N ALA A 161 13.29 -26.96 -11.77
CA ALA A 161 14.74 -27.03 -11.97
C ALA A 161 15.08 -26.73 -13.43
N PRO A 162 16.15 -25.96 -13.72
CA PRO A 162 16.56 -25.73 -15.10
C PRO A 162 16.88 -27.08 -15.74
N THR A 163 16.08 -27.47 -16.73
CA THR A 163 16.41 -28.57 -17.63
C THR A 163 17.64 -28.15 -18.44
N ASN A 164 18.80 -28.68 -18.05
CA ASN A 164 20.02 -28.64 -18.86
C ASN A 164 19.85 -29.43 -20.16
#